data_AF-A0A418FWC8-F1
#
_entry.id   AF-A0A418FWC8-F1
#
_cell.length_a   1.000
_cell.length_b   1.000
_cell.length_c   1.000
_cell.angle_alpha   90.00
_cell.angle_beta   90.00
_cell.angle_gamma   90.00
#
_symmetry.space_group_name_H-M   'P 1'
#
loop_
_entity.id
_entity.type
_entity.pdbx_description
1 polymer ?
#
loop_
_entity_poly.entity_id
_entity_poly.type
_entity_poly.pdbx_seq_one_letter_code
_entity_poly.pdbx_strand_id
1 'polypeptide(L)'
;MQGQNNSQIYGNPTAWWNSTISLAFLMFHFGQRADRATKKVLLLWDDFSAHFADDVVAYAKEINVLLERIPPRYTWICQPADVPWNRPLKCRLR
;
A
#
# COMPACT_ATOMS: atom_id res chain seq x y z
N MET A 1 11.70 17.25 8.35
CA MET A 1 11.39 15.82 8.59
C MET A 1 10.73 15.15 7.38
N GLN A 2 9.47 15.43 7.01
CA GLN A 2 8.82 14.76 5.86
C GLN A 2 9.37 15.17 4.49
N GLY A 3 9.36 16.48 4.18
CA GLY A 3 9.90 17.01 2.91
C GLY A 3 11.41 16.86 2.73
N GLN A 4 12.16 16.59 3.81
CA GLN A 4 13.60 16.33 3.75
C GLN A 4 13.92 14.85 3.47
N ASN A 5 13.01 13.94 3.82
CA ASN A 5 13.24 12.49 3.74
C ASN A 5 12.37 11.81 2.66
N ASN A 6 11.70 12.59 1.82
CA ASN A 6 10.72 12.11 0.83
C ASN A 6 9.71 11.11 1.45
N SER A 7 9.25 11.42 2.66
CA SER A 7 8.38 10.56 3.46
C SER A 7 7.08 11.29 3.74
N GLN A 8 5.94 10.63 3.52
CA GLN A 8 4.61 11.16 3.86
C GLN A 8 4.04 10.40 5.06
N ILE A 9 3.63 11.12 6.10
CA ILE A 9 2.96 10.54 7.27
C ILE A 9 1.47 10.87 7.15
N TYR A 10 0.65 9.82 7.14
CA TYR A 10 -0.79 9.92 7.17
C TYR A 10 -1.30 9.59 8.58
N GLY A 11 -2.38 10.24 9.00
CA GLY A 11 -2.99 9.99 10.30
C GLY A 11 -4.44 10.45 10.31
N ASN A 12 -5.22 9.84 11.20
CA ASN A 12 -6.58 10.26 11.50
C ASN A 12 -6.85 10.04 13.00
N PRO A 13 -7.93 10.62 13.57
CA PRO A 13 -8.22 10.52 15.00
C PRO A 13 -8.42 9.10 15.53
N THR A 14 -8.74 8.13 14.66
CA THR A 14 -8.93 6.74 15.08
C THR A 14 -7.64 5.92 15.04
N ALA A 15 -6.55 6.47 14.46
CA ALA A 15 -5.28 5.79 14.22
C ALA A 15 -5.41 4.49 13.39
N TRP A 16 -6.49 4.33 12.63
CA TRP A 16 -6.73 3.17 11.76
C TRP A 16 -6.56 3.53 10.29
N TRP A 17 -6.09 2.58 9.47
CA TRP A 17 -6.08 2.77 8.02
C TRP A 17 -7.52 2.87 7.47
N ASN A 18 -7.77 3.74 6.49
CA ASN A 18 -9.07 3.90 5.85
C ASN A 18 -8.90 4.16 4.34
N SER A 19 -10.02 4.21 3.58
CA SER A 19 -9.99 4.36 2.13
C SER A 19 -9.33 5.67 1.68
N THR A 20 -9.52 6.76 2.43
CA THR A 20 -8.87 8.04 2.16
C THR A 20 -7.34 7.92 2.26
N ILE A 21 -6.83 7.19 3.25
CA ILE A 21 -5.39 6.93 3.37
C ILE A 21 -4.91 6.03 2.23
N SER A 22 -5.68 5.01 1.83
CA SER A 22 -5.37 4.16 0.66
C SER A 22 -5.22 5.00 -0.62
N LEU A 23 -6.15 5.93 -0.89
CA LEU A 23 -6.07 6.84 -2.02
C LEU A 23 -4.84 7.74 -1.94
N ALA A 24 -4.60 8.37 -0.79
CA ALA A 24 -3.48 9.27 -0.61
C ALA A 24 -2.13 8.54 -0.80
N PHE A 25 -2.04 7.29 -0.36
CA PHE A 25 -0.89 6.41 -0.59
C PHE A 25 -0.68 6.15 -2.09
N LEU A 26 -1.73 5.76 -2.83
CA LEU A 26 -1.63 5.51 -4.27
C LEU A 26 -1.22 6.77 -5.04
N MET A 27 -1.81 7.92 -4.71
CA MET A 27 -1.50 9.21 -5.33
C MET A 27 -0.03 9.58 -5.17
N PHE A 28 0.48 9.45 -3.94
CA PHE A 28 1.85 9.83 -3.61
C PHE A 28 2.88 8.88 -4.22
N HIS A 29 2.71 7.57 -4.09
CA HIS A 29 3.71 6.60 -4.51
C HIS A 29 3.64 6.23 -5.99
N PHE A 30 2.46 6.26 -6.61
CA PHE A 30 2.26 5.74 -7.96
C PHE A 30 1.61 6.73 -8.93
N GLY A 31 0.92 7.77 -8.44
CA GLY A 31 0.16 8.69 -9.28
C GLY A 31 1.02 9.56 -10.21
N GLN A 32 2.25 9.89 -9.78
CA GLN A 32 3.18 10.76 -10.52
C GLN A 32 4.21 9.99 -11.37
N ARG A 33 4.03 8.68 -11.59
CA ARG A 33 4.93 7.89 -12.45
C ARG A 33 4.84 8.38 -13.90
N ALA A 34 5.99 8.78 -14.46
CA ALA A 34 6.08 9.25 -15.86
C ALA A 34 5.69 8.17 -16.88
N ASP A 35 5.92 6.90 -16.57
CA ASP A 35 5.66 5.75 -17.46
C ASP A 35 4.30 5.08 -17.22
N ARG A 36 3.38 5.72 -16.47
CA ARG A 36 2.06 5.14 -16.15
C ARG A 36 1.26 4.77 -17.38
N ALA A 37 1.43 5.46 -18.52
CA ALA A 37 0.67 5.19 -19.74
C ALA A 37 1.06 3.86 -20.41
N THR A 38 2.28 3.38 -20.18
CA THR A 38 2.83 2.21 -20.88
C THR A 38 3.19 1.06 -19.94
N LYS A 39 3.42 1.32 -18.65
CA LYS A 39 3.80 0.30 -17.67
C LYS A 39 2.81 0.15 -16.53
N LYS A 40 2.46 -1.11 -16.28
CA LYS A 40 1.66 -1.51 -15.13
C LYS A 40 2.56 -1.79 -13.92
N VAL A 41 2.06 -1.47 -12.73
CA VAL A 41 2.67 -1.86 -11.45
C VAL A 41 1.75 -2.86 -10.77
N LEU A 42 2.29 -4.00 -10.35
CA LEU A 42 1.58 -4.93 -9.48
C LEU A 42 1.75 -4.50 -8.02
N LEU A 43 0.65 -4.22 -7.34
CA LEU A 43 0.61 -3.91 -5.92
C LEU A 43 -0.14 -5.02 -5.18
N LEU A 44 0.53 -5.65 -4.22
CA LEU A 44 -0.04 -6.69 -3.37
C LEU A 44 -0.41 -6.09 -2.01
N TRP A 45 -1.69 -6.13 -1.66
CA TRP A 45 -2.19 -5.74 -0.34
C TRP A 45 -2.87 -6.90 0.37
N ASP A 46 -2.89 -6.87 1.70
CA ASP A 46 -3.67 -7.83 2.49
C ASP A 46 -5.18 -7.61 2.31
N ASP A 47 -6.00 -8.55 2.79
CA ASP A 47 -7.47 -8.53 2.65
C ASP A 47 -8.19 -7.44 3.47
N PHE A 48 -7.52 -6.36 3.86
CA PHE A 48 -8.19 -5.29 4.60
C PHE A 48 -9.17 -4.51 3.70
N SER A 49 -10.42 -4.35 4.15
CA SER A 49 -11.49 -3.81 3.30
C SER A 49 -11.22 -2.41 2.75
N ALA A 50 -10.56 -1.54 3.53
CA ALA A 50 -10.22 -0.19 3.11
C ALA A 50 -9.19 -0.13 1.96
N HIS A 51 -8.45 -1.20 1.71
CA HIS A 51 -7.56 -1.33 0.56
C HIS A 51 -8.32 -1.51 -0.76
N PHE A 52 -9.58 -1.94 -0.70
CA PHE A 52 -10.38 -2.31 -1.87
C PHE A 52 -11.75 -1.64 -1.89
N ALA A 53 -11.88 -0.46 -1.28
CA ALA A 53 -13.04 0.38 -1.52
C ALA A 53 -13.14 0.75 -3.01
N ASP A 54 -14.36 0.96 -3.50
CA ASP A 54 -14.61 1.13 -4.95
C ASP A 54 -13.81 2.28 -5.56
N ASP A 55 -13.66 3.39 -4.82
CA ASP A 55 -12.86 4.55 -5.19
C ASP A 55 -11.37 4.23 -5.28
N VAL A 56 -10.85 3.44 -4.34
CA VAL A 56 -9.45 2.97 -4.32
C VAL A 56 -9.16 2.09 -5.52
N VAL A 57 -10.05 1.12 -5.81
CA VAL A 57 -9.90 0.20 -6.95
C VAL A 57 -9.99 0.96 -8.26
N ALA A 58 -10.95 1.89 -8.38
CA ALA A 58 -11.10 2.74 -9.56
C ALA A 58 -9.84 3.58 -9.80
N TYR A 59 -9.31 4.21 -8.74
CA TYR A 59 -8.12 5.04 -8.84
C TYR A 59 -6.87 4.22 -9.19
N ALA A 60 -6.66 3.05 -8.57
CA ALA A 60 -5.56 2.15 -8.91
C ALA A 60 -5.58 1.79 -10.41
N LYS A 61 -6.76 1.46 -10.95
CA LYS A 61 -6.94 1.18 -12.37
C LYS A 61 -6.62 2.38 -13.25
N GLU A 62 -7.05 3.58 -12.88
CA GLU A 62 -6.76 4.83 -13.60
C GLU A 62 -5.25 5.05 -13.77
N ILE A 63 -4.46 4.76 -12.74
CA ILE A 63 -3.01 4.97 -12.73
C ILE A 63 -2.19 3.74 -13.17
N ASN A 64 -2.84 2.76 -13.81
CA ASN A 64 -2.23 1.49 -14.24
C ASN A 64 -1.51 0.73 -13.11
N VAL A 65 -2.12 0.74 -11.92
CA VAL A 65 -1.74 -0.15 -10.81
C VAL A 65 -2.71 -1.32 -10.80
N LEU A 66 -2.17 -2.53 -10.98
CA LEU A 66 -2.88 -3.79 -10.78
C LEU A 66 -2.87 -4.08 -9.29
N LEU A 67 -4.04 -3.92 -8.67
CA LEU A 67 -4.19 -4.16 -7.24
C LEU A 67 -4.66 -5.60 -7.01
N GLU A 68 -3.80 -6.40 -6.41
CA GLU A 68 -4.08 -7.81 -6.10
C GLU A 68 -4.06 -8.05 -4.59
N ARG A 69 -4.90 -9.00 -4.18
CA ARG A 69 -5.15 -9.29 -2.78
C ARG A 69 -4.38 -10.53 -2.34
N ILE A 70 -3.63 -10.43 -1.25
CA ILE A 70 -3.06 -11.60 -0.59
C ILE A 70 -4.21 -12.36 0.08
N PRO A 71 -4.32 -13.68 -0.14
CA PRO A 71 -5.39 -14.48 0.44
C PRO A 71 -5.51 -14.28 1.97
N PRO A 72 -6.73 -14.14 2.48
CA PRO A 72 -6.95 -13.94 3.91
C PRO A 72 -6.35 -15.09 4.71
N ARG A 73 -5.77 -14.81 5.88
CA ARG A 73 -5.08 -15.78 6.77
C ARG A 73 -3.75 -16.34 6.26
N TYR A 74 -3.31 -15.95 5.07
CA TYR A 74 -2.02 -16.37 4.51
C TYR A 74 -0.97 -15.25 4.47
N THR A 75 -1.25 -14.06 4.99
CA THR A 75 -0.31 -12.93 5.00
C THR A 75 1.03 -13.29 5.66
N TRP A 76 0.99 -14.00 6.79
CA TRP A 76 2.18 -14.45 7.51
C TRP A 76 3.05 -15.49 6.75
N ILE A 77 2.60 -16.01 5.61
CA ILE A 77 3.40 -16.86 4.69
C ILE A 77 3.68 -16.13 3.39
N CYS A 78 2.64 -15.53 2.81
CA CYS A 78 2.62 -15.08 1.42
C CYS A 78 2.91 -13.59 1.25
N GLN A 79 2.79 -12.78 2.30
CA GLN A 79 3.03 -11.33 2.21
C GLN A 79 4.52 -11.02 2.41
N PRO A 80 5.21 -10.49 1.39
CA PRO A 80 6.64 -10.17 1.50
C PRO A 80 6.94 -9.10 2.56
N ALA A 81 6.03 -8.18 2.84
CA ALA A 81 6.26 -7.22 3.91
C ALA A 81 6.36 -7.90 5.29
N ASP A 82 5.57 -8.95 5.54
CA ASP A 82 5.54 -9.61 6.84
C ASP A 82 6.66 -10.62 7.05
N VAL A 83 6.93 -11.44 6.03
CA VAL A 83 7.82 -12.60 6.16
C VAL A 83 9.30 -12.22 6.05
N PRO A 84 9.79 -11.66 4.93
CA PRO A 84 11.19 -11.28 4.81
C PRO A 84 11.55 -9.91 5.39
N TRP A 85 10.62 -8.96 5.57
CA TRP A 85 10.99 -7.62 6.08
C TRP A 85 10.69 -7.45 7.58
N ASN A 86 9.42 -7.52 7.97
CA ASN A 86 9.00 -7.25 9.33
C ASN A 86 9.53 -8.29 10.33
N ARG A 87 9.54 -9.58 9.97
CA ARG A 87 10.03 -10.62 10.89
C ARG A 87 11.51 -10.44 11.25
N PRO A 88 12.47 -10.32 10.31
CA PRO A 88 13.87 -10.07 10.67
C PRO A 88 14.07 -8.76 11.45
N LEU A 89 13.33 -7.70 11.10
CA LEU A 89 13.37 -6.44 11.84
C LEU A 89 12.95 -6.63 13.30
N LYS A 90 11.77 -7.23 13.53
CA LYS A 90 11.25 -7.52 14.87
C LYS A 90 12.17 -8.43 15.67
N CYS A 91 12.83 -9.41 15.04
CA CYS A 91 13.79 -10.29 15.70
C CYS A 91 15.04 -9.54 16.20
N ARG A 92 15.47 -8.47 15.52
CA ARG A 92 16.64 -7.67 15.93
C ARG A 92 16.32 -6.59 16.97
N LEU A 93 15.05 -6.22 17.08
CA LEU A 93 14.56 -5.25 18.07
C LEU A 93 14.20 -5.91 19.41
N ARG A 94 14.21 -7.24 19.48
CA ARG A 94 14.03 -8.03 20.70
C ARG A 94 15.40 -8.36 21.30
#